data_AF-A0A7X2ZVK2-F1
#
_entry.id   AF-A0A7X2ZVK2-F1
#
_cell.length_a   1.000
_cell.length_b   1.000
_cell.length_c   1.000
_cell.angle_alpha   90.00
_cell.angle_beta   90.00
_cell.angle_gamma   90.00
#
_symmetry.space_group_name_H-M   'P 1'
#
loop_
_entity.id
_entity.type
_entity.pdbx_description
1 polymer ?
#
loop_
_entity_poly.entity_id
_entity_poly.type
_entity_poly.pdbx_seq_one_letter_code
_entity_poly.pdbx_strand_id
1 'polypeptide(L)'
;MNALNQNHYRTNLLLLGLNLSGPKSKRSSKRKNQENTCSISGVIRLFGKETPNLGTSLKIGNLAVGSSAIGKTILLTDVHTKINEYGPKPKDCQNYFLITGLDLRTTSANSSFSSLSVNITMEGVAYKYTTPPPISNNKLQQTTSYLIDLKKKKIQFLETKVVNTKTNSVLTMDGTVTWT
;
A
#
# COMPACT_ATOMS: atom_id res chain seq x y z
N MET A 1 35.10 -14.33 -10.91
CA MET A 1 34.70 -13.54 -9.73
C MET A 1 34.08 -12.26 -10.23
N ASN A 2 32.76 -12.22 -10.37
CA ASN A 2 32.04 -11.09 -10.97
C ASN A 2 31.29 -10.34 -9.87
N ALA A 3 31.59 -9.04 -9.74
CA ALA A 3 30.97 -8.14 -8.80
C ALA A 3 29.46 -8.03 -9.08
N LEU A 4 28.66 -8.41 -8.09
CA LEU A 4 27.21 -8.20 -8.07
C LEU A 4 26.93 -6.71 -7.89
N ASN A 5 26.39 -6.12 -8.95
CA ASN A 5 25.91 -4.74 -9.06
C ASN A 5 24.82 -4.45 -8.01
N GLN A 6 25.18 -3.72 -6.94
CA GLN A 6 24.33 -3.38 -5.80
C GLN A 6 23.34 -2.21 -6.04
N ASN A 7 22.90 -1.96 -7.28
CA ASN A 7 22.04 -0.80 -7.58
C ASN A 7 20.52 -1.09 -7.72
N HIS A 8 20.02 -2.26 -7.30
CA HIS A 8 18.64 -2.66 -7.60
C HIS A 8 17.53 -2.33 -6.59
N TYR A 9 17.77 -1.51 -5.55
CA TYR A 9 16.70 -1.18 -4.57
C TYR A 9 16.58 0.31 -4.20
N ARG A 10 16.80 1.21 -5.17
CA ARG A 10 16.61 2.67 -5.01
C ARG A 10 15.36 3.24 -5.71
N THR A 11 14.33 2.44 -5.94
CA THR A 11 13.03 2.97 -6.38
C THR A 11 12.10 3.19 -5.19
N ASN A 12 12.43 4.19 -4.38
CA ASN A 12 11.39 4.87 -3.62
C ASN A 12 10.43 5.53 -4.62
N LEU A 13 9.12 5.42 -4.33
CA LEU A 13 8.02 6.06 -5.04
C LEU A 13 8.37 7.50 -5.47
N LEU A 14 8.81 7.69 -6.72
CA LEU A 14 8.69 8.98 -7.39
C LEU A 14 7.42 8.94 -8.24
N LEU A 15 6.50 9.81 -7.86
CA LEU A 15 5.52 10.49 -8.70
C LEU A 15 4.49 9.62 -9.45
N LEU A 16 3.25 9.84 -9.02
CA LEU A 16 2.05 9.97 -9.87
C LEU A 16 2.38 10.69 -11.19
N GLY A 17 2.79 9.92 -12.20
CA GLY A 17 3.05 10.38 -13.57
C GLY A 17 1.83 10.20 -14.48
N LEU A 18 0.64 10.62 -14.04
CA LEU A 18 -0.50 10.78 -14.96
C LEU A 18 -0.55 12.23 -15.44
N ASN A 19 0.17 12.50 -16.53
CA ASN A 19 -0.04 13.68 -17.36
C ASN A 19 -1.42 13.58 -18.04
N LEU A 20 -2.34 14.47 -17.69
CA LEU A 20 -3.51 14.78 -18.50
C LEU A 20 -3.44 16.26 -18.87
N SER A 21 -2.80 16.56 -20.00
CA SER A 21 -2.93 17.85 -20.67
C SER A 21 -4.23 17.84 -21.49
N GLY A 22 -5.19 18.68 -21.09
CA GLY A 22 -6.39 19.03 -21.85
C GLY A 22 -6.69 20.52 -21.66
N PRO A 23 -7.23 21.21 -22.67
CA PRO A 23 -7.08 22.67 -22.81
C PRO A 23 -7.91 23.46 -21.78
N LYS A 24 -7.36 24.62 -21.40
CA LYS A 24 -8.02 25.63 -20.57
C LYS A 24 -9.34 26.08 -21.22
N SER A 25 -10.46 25.88 -20.51
CA SER A 25 -11.70 26.59 -20.78
C SER A 25 -12.29 27.12 -19.46
N LYS A 26 -12.34 28.45 -19.32
CA LYS A 26 -12.99 29.14 -18.21
C LYS A 26 -14.50 29.04 -18.41
N ARG A 27 -15.23 28.37 -17.51
CA ARG A 27 -16.66 28.66 -17.29
C ARG A 27 -17.07 28.31 -15.86
N SER A 28 -17.41 29.36 -15.12
CA SER A 28 -18.10 29.30 -13.83
C SER A 28 -19.46 28.60 -14.00
N SER A 29 -19.68 27.51 -13.28
CA SER A 29 -21.03 27.07 -12.92
C SER A 29 -20.98 26.42 -11.55
N LYS A 30 -21.73 26.98 -10.59
CA LYS A 30 -22.03 26.37 -9.30
C LYS A 30 -22.73 25.03 -9.54
N ARG A 31 -22.01 23.92 -9.43
CA ARG A 31 -22.62 22.59 -9.23
C ARG A 31 -22.66 22.32 -7.74
N LYS A 32 -23.86 22.11 -7.19
CA LYS A 32 -24.03 21.48 -5.88
C LYS A 32 -23.31 20.13 -5.94
N ASN A 33 -22.19 20.03 -5.25
CA ASN A 33 -21.40 18.81 -5.20
C ASN A 33 -22.16 17.84 -4.29
N GLN A 34 -22.91 16.94 -4.90
CA GLN A 34 -23.40 15.76 -4.22
C GLN A 34 -22.13 14.93 -3.97
N GLU A 35 -21.53 15.09 -2.78
CA GLU A 35 -20.42 14.26 -2.35
C GLU A 35 -20.92 12.83 -2.32
N ASN A 36 -20.60 12.07 -3.38
CA ASN A 36 -20.66 10.62 -3.34
C ASN A 36 -19.61 10.19 -2.30
N THR A 37 -20.04 10.04 -1.04
CA THR A 37 -19.17 9.61 0.04
C THR A 37 -18.82 8.15 -0.22
N CYS A 38 -17.64 7.92 -0.82
CA CYS A 38 -17.04 6.60 -0.91
C CYS A 38 -16.86 6.07 0.52
N SER A 39 -17.64 5.07 0.91
CA SER A 39 -17.52 4.47 2.23
C SER A 39 -16.42 3.41 2.17
N ILE A 40 -15.44 3.50 3.07
CA ILE A 40 -14.39 2.51 3.23
C ILE A 40 -14.50 1.86 4.60
N SER A 41 -14.31 0.54 4.64
CA SER A 41 -14.26 -0.23 5.87
C SER A 41 -13.21 -1.31 5.74
N GLY A 42 -12.43 -1.51 6.80
CA GLY A 42 -11.45 -2.58 6.87
C GLY A 42 -10.61 -2.50 8.12
N VAL A 43 -10.32 -3.67 8.68
CA VAL A 43 -9.38 -3.84 9.79
C VAL A 43 -8.36 -4.87 9.35
N ILE A 44 -7.08 -4.54 9.54
CA ILE A 44 -5.96 -5.44 9.33
C ILE A 44 -5.42 -5.80 10.71
N ARG A 45 -5.47 -7.08 11.07
CA ARG A 45 -4.87 -7.63 12.29
C ARG A 45 -3.37 -7.78 12.10
N LEU A 46 -2.61 -7.48 13.14
CA LEU A 46 -1.16 -7.53 13.17
C LEU A 46 -0.67 -8.61 14.13
N PHE A 47 0.29 -9.42 13.70
CA PHE A 47 0.96 -10.43 14.51
C PHE A 47 2.46 -10.39 14.28
N GLY A 48 3.27 -10.43 15.34
CA GLY A 48 4.71 -10.41 15.22
C GLY A 48 5.39 -9.92 16.48
N LYS A 49 6.73 -9.95 16.49
CA LYS A 49 7.53 -9.56 17.66
C LYS A 49 7.33 -8.10 18.08
N GLU A 50 7.04 -7.23 17.11
CA GLU A 50 6.93 -5.78 17.32
C GLU A 50 5.50 -5.32 17.63
N THR A 51 4.50 -6.20 17.60
CA THR A 51 3.09 -5.82 17.86
C THR A 51 2.83 -5.23 19.25
N PRO A 52 3.56 -5.58 20.33
CA PRO A 52 3.40 -4.87 21.61
C PRO A 52 3.65 -3.36 21.49
N ASN A 53 4.46 -2.91 20.53
CA ASN A 53 4.77 -1.50 20.31
C ASN A 53 3.85 -0.83 19.26
N LEU A 54 3.23 -1.62 18.39
CA LEU A 54 2.42 -1.13 17.27
C LEU A 54 0.91 -1.19 17.55
N GLY A 55 0.51 -2.02 18.51
CA GLY A 55 -0.85 -2.52 18.65
C GLY A 55 -1.13 -3.74 17.77
N THR A 56 -2.33 -4.29 17.89
CA THR A 56 -2.74 -5.56 17.26
C THR A 56 -3.57 -5.38 15.99
N SER A 57 -3.90 -4.14 15.61
CA SER A 57 -4.74 -3.89 14.45
C SER A 57 -4.58 -2.49 13.87
N LEU A 58 -4.74 -2.38 12.55
CA LEU A 58 -4.84 -1.12 11.81
C LEU A 58 -6.26 -0.97 11.26
N LYS A 59 -6.95 0.11 11.65
CA LYS A 59 -8.25 0.47 11.09
C LYS A 59 -8.05 1.37 9.88
N ILE A 60 -8.50 0.93 8.72
CA ILE A 60 -8.39 1.70 7.48
C ILE A 60 -9.45 2.80 7.46
N GLY A 61 -9.02 4.03 7.13
CA GLY A 61 -9.91 5.17 7.05
C GLY A 61 -9.89 5.92 5.72
N ASN A 62 -8.82 5.80 4.92
CA ASN A 62 -8.80 6.34 3.56
C ASN A 62 -8.07 5.38 2.59
N LEU A 63 -8.49 5.38 1.32
CA LEU A 63 -7.95 4.56 0.24
C LEU A 63 -7.78 5.41 -1.02
N ALA A 64 -6.65 5.22 -1.69
CA ALA A 64 -6.51 5.55 -3.10
C ALA A 64 -6.12 4.30 -3.89
N VAL A 65 -6.70 4.15 -5.07
CA VAL A 65 -6.41 3.05 -6.00
C VAL A 65 -5.90 3.66 -7.29
N GLY A 66 -4.83 3.08 -7.83
CA GLY A 66 -4.39 3.28 -9.21
C GLY A 66 -4.44 1.98 -9.99
N SER A 67 -4.61 2.09 -11.30
CA SER A 67 -4.45 0.97 -12.22
C SER A 67 -3.79 1.48 -13.49
N SER A 68 -2.89 0.67 -14.05
CA SER A 68 -2.24 0.92 -15.34
C SER A 68 -2.18 -0.37 -16.15
N ALA A 69 -1.66 -0.32 -17.38
CA ALA A 69 -1.46 -1.50 -18.20
C ALA A 69 -0.54 -2.55 -17.56
N ILE A 70 0.33 -2.11 -16.63
CA ILE A 70 1.35 -2.96 -16.01
C ILE A 70 0.97 -3.44 -14.60
N GLY A 71 -0.11 -2.91 -13.99
CA GLY A 71 -0.54 -3.39 -12.67
C GLY A 71 -1.51 -2.46 -11.93
N LYS A 72 -1.78 -2.83 -10.68
CA LYS A 72 -2.65 -2.11 -9.75
C LYS A 72 -1.82 -1.57 -8.59
N THR A 73 -2.16 -0.39 -8.13
CA THR A 73 -1.56 0.23 -6.94
C THR A 73 -2.63 0.57 -5.93
N ILE A 74 -2.28 0.45 -4.64
CA ILE A 74 -3.14 0.88 -3.54
C ILE A 74 -2.34 1.73 -2.56
N LEU A 75 -3.04 2.67 -1.95
CA LEU A 75 -2.59 3.45 -0.81
C LEU A 75 -3.65 3.38 0.28
N LEU A 76 -3.32 2.81 1.44
CA LEU A 76 -4.20 2.74 2.60
C LEU A 76 -3.61 3.56 3.73
N THR A 77 -4.48 4.25 4.46
CA THR A 77 -4.11 5.12 5.58
C THR A 77 -5.17 5.05 6.68
N ASP A 78 -4.79 5.49 7.89
CA ASP A 78 -5.73 5.68 8.99
C ASP A 78 -6.74 6.80 8.69
N VAL A 79 -7.78 6.94 9.52
CA VAL A 79 -8.87 7.91 9.33
C VAL A 79 -8.43 9.37 9.40
N HIS A 80 -7.31 9.66 10.09
CA HIS A 80 -6.78 11.01 10.30
C HIS A 80 -5.69 11.39 9.29
N THR A 81 -5.29 10.47 8.40
CA THR A 81 -4.33 10.71 7.32
C THR A 81 -5.07 10.81 5.99
N LYS A 82 -5.38 12.04 5.55
CA LYS A 82 -6.11 12.26 4.29
C LYS A 82 -5.20 12.07 3.08
N ILE A 83 -5.75 11.57 1.98
CA ILE A 83 -5.02 11.44 0.70
C ILE A 83 -5.54 12.52 -0.25
N ASN A 84 -4.65 13.32 -0.82
CA ASN A 84 -4.97 14.29 -1.86
C ASN A 84 -4.05 14.13 -3.08
N GLU A 85 -4.11 15.05 -4.05
CA GLU A 85 -3.30 14.99 -5.27
C GLU A 85 -1.78 15.01 -5.04
N TYR A 86 -1.33 15.45 -3.86
CA TYR A 86 0.08 15.47 -3.46
C TYR A 86 0.49 14.25 -2.62
N GLY A 87 -0.47 13.38 -2.26
CA GLY A 87 -0.24 12.17 -1.46
C GLY A 87 -0.88 12.22 -0.06
N PRO A 88 -0.46 11.32 0.85
CA PRO A 88 -1.00 11.24 2.20
C PRO A 88 -0.52 12.41 3.07
N LYS A 89 -1.43 12.98 3.85
CA LYS A 89 -1.19 14.07 4.80
C LYS A 89 -1.68 13.66 6.20
N PRO A 90 -0.78 13.13 7.05
CA PRO A 90 -1.11 12.83 8.44
C PRO A 90 -1.47 14.09 9.20
N LYS A 91 -2.57 14.07 9.96
CA LYS A 91 -2.88 15.13 10.93
C LYS A 91 -2.01 15.03 12.18
N ASP A 92 -1.69 13.81 12.60
CA ASP A 92 -0.78 13.50 13.69
C ASP A 92 0.49 12.85 13.11
N CYS A 93 1.62 13.55 13.19
CA CYS A 93 2.91 13.03 12.73
C CYS A 93 3.53 12.03 13.70
N GLN A 94 2.99 11.88 14.91
CA GLN A 94 3.47 10.92 15.92
C GLN A 94 2.73 9.58 15.82
N ASN A 95 1.47 9.58 15.38
CA ASN A 95 0.65 8.37 15.30
C ASN A 95 -0.11 8.30 13.97
N TYR A 96 0.42 7.54 13.02
CA TYR A 96 -0.23 7.32 11.73
C TYR A 96 0.31 6.05 11.07
N PHE A 97 -0.39 5.55 10.06
CA PHE A 97 0.17 4.52 9.19
C PHE A 97 -0.10 4.77 7.71
N LEU A 98 0.79 4.22 6.89
CA LEU A 98 0.72 4.23 5.45
C LEU A 98 1.06 2.84 4.91
N ILE A 99 0.17 2.26 4.12
CA ILE A 99 0.41 1.01 3.41
C ILE A 99 0.34 1.29 1.91
N THR A 100 1.41 0.99 1.19
CA THR A 100 1.47 1.09 -0.26
C THR A 100 1.65 -0.30 -0.85
N GLY A 101 0.72 -0.72 -1.70
CA GLY A 101 0.79 -2.00 -2.42
C GLY A 101 0.95 -1.78 -3.91
N LEU A 102 1.77 -2.61 -4.56
CA LEU A 102 1.90 -2.73 -6.00
C LEU A 102 1.66 -4.19 -6.39
N ASP A 103 0.66 -4.41 -7.22
CA ASP A 103 0.30 -5.73 -7.74
C ASP A 103 0.45 -5.74 -9.26
N LEU A 104 1.50 -6.40 -9.74
CA LEU A 104 1.81 -6.53 -11.17
C LEU A 104 1.22 -7.82 -11.76
N ARG A 105 0.30 -8.51 -11.07
CA ARG A 105 -0.39 -9.69 -11.62
C ARG A 105 -1.26 -9.27 -12.80
N THR A 106 -0.81 -9.56 -14.00
CA THR A 106 -1.61 -9.52 -15.23
C THR A 106 -2.26 -10.89 -15.47
N THR A 107 -3.30 -10.93 -16.31
CA THR A 107 -4.01 -12.18 -16.65
C THR A 107 -3.16 -13.18 -17.42
N SER A 108 -1.97 -12.79 -17.91
CA SER A 108 -1.00 -13.66 -18.57
C SER A 108 0.09 -14.08 -17.57
N ALA A 109 -0.04 -15.29 -17.03
CA ALA A 109 0.96 -15.91 -16.17
C ALA A 109 2.34 -15.91 -16.85
N ASN A 110 3.36 -15.39 -16.14
CA ASN A 110 4.76 -15.84 -16.20
C ASN A 110 5.66 -15.09 -15.19
N SER A 111 5.21 -13.97 -14.62
CA SER A 111 5.80 -13.42 -13.37
C SER A 111 4.75 -12.61 -12.60
N SER A 112 4.17 -13.23 -11.57
CA SER A 112 3.21 -12.59 -10.67
C SER A 112 3.95 -11.89 -9.54
N PHE A 113 4.41 -10.66 -9.77
CA PHE A 113 5.08 -9.88 -8.72
C PHE A 113 4.08 -9.01 -7.96
N SER A 114 4.17 -9.00 -6.64
CA SER A 114 3.54 -7.96 -5.83
C SER A 114 4.49 -7.52 -4.74
N SER A 115 4.51 -6.22 -4.44
CA SER A 115 5.24 -5.67 -3.31
C SER A 115 4.33 -4.86 -2.41
N LEU A 116 4.70 -4.78 -1.14
CA LEU A 116 4.04 -4.03 -0.09
C LEU A 116 5.09 -3.25 0.69
N SER A 117 4.84 -1.97 0.90
CA SER A 117 5.56 -1.13 1.85
C SER A 117 4.60 -0.68 2.94
N VAL A 118 5.02 -0.83 4.19
CA VAL A 118 4.21 -0.48 5.35
C VAL A 118 5.04 0.44 6.23
N ASN A 119 4.53 1.63 6.52
CA ASN A 119 5.11 2.54 7.48
C ASN A 119 4.09 2.75 8.60
N ILE A 120 4.47 2.42 9.83
CA ILE A 120 3.66 2.68 11.02
C ILE A 120 4.50 3.58 11.92
N THR A 121 3.97 4.74 12.27
CA THR A 121 4.59 5.63 13.25
C THR A 121 3.72 5.58 14.50
N MET A 122 4.33 5.23 15.63
CA MET A 122 3.69 5.23 16.95
C MET A 122 4.58 6.02 17.91
N GLU A 123 3.99 7.01 18.58
CA GLU A 123 4.70 7.90 19.51
C GLU A 123 5.98 8.52 18.91
N GLY A 124 5.95 8.81 17.60
CA GLY A 124 7.09 9.37 16.86
C GLY A 124 8.15 8.36 16.41
N VAL A 125 8.02 7.09 16.79
CA VAL A 125 8.92 6.02 16.35
C VAL A 125 8.39 5.40 15.06
N ALA A 126 9.17 5.51 13.99
CA ALA A 126 8.82 4.96 12.68
C ALA A 126 9.31 3.52 12.49
N TYR A 127 8.36 2.61 12.26
CA TYR A 127 8.55 1.22 11.89
C TYR A 127 8.27 1.06 10.41
N LYS A 128 9.28 0.62 9.66
CA LYS A 128 9.23 0.51 8.19
C LYS A 128 9.37 -0.94 7.79
N TYR A 129 8.40 -1.45 7.05
CA TYR A 129 8.39 -2.82 6.56
C TYR A 129 8.28 -2.86 5.04
N THR A 130 8.84 -3.93 4.47
CA THR A 130 8.73 -4.24 3.05
C THR A 130 8.49 -5.73 2.84
N THR A 131 7.94 -6.12 1.69
CA THR A 131 7.89 -7.52 1.28
C THR A 131 9.29 -8.16 1.37
N PRO A 132 9.40 -9.39 1.89
CA PRO A 132 10.68 -10.11 1.92
C PRO A 132 11.32 -10.19 0.53
N PRO A 133 12.67 -10.16 0.42
CA PRO A 133 13.33 -10.43 -0.84
C PRO A 133 13.01 -11.85 -1.33
N PRO A 134 12.96 -12.09 -2.64
CA PRO A 134 12.79 -13.44 -3.18
C PRO A 134 13.92 -14.34 -2.68
N ILE A 135 13.57 -15.47 -2.07
CA ILE A 135 14.56 -16.46 -1.65
C ILE A 135 15.05 -17.16 -2.93
N SER A 136 16.33 -16.99 -3.27
CA SER A 136 16.92 -17.36 -4.57
C SER A 136 16.89 -18.85 -4.93
N ASN A 137 16.37 -19.72 -4.06
CA ASN A 137 16.63 -21.16 -4.13
C ASN A 137 15.36 -22.01 -4.32
N ASN A 138 14.17 -21.39 -4.39
CA ASN A 138 12.95 -22.14 -4.62
C ASN A 138 12.05 -21.39 -5.60
N LYS A 139 11.78 -22.03 -6.75
CA LYS A 139 10.74 -21.63 -7.73
C LYS A 139 9.31 -21.65 -7.13
N LEU A 140 9.19 -21.90 -5.83
CA LEU A 140 7.95 -22.00 -5.10
C LEU A 140 7.86 -20.85 -4.09
N GLN A 141 6.82 -20.03 -4.25
CA GLN A 141 6.27 -19.10 -3.27
C GLN A 141 6.80 -17.65 -3.25
N GLN A 142 6.72 -16.97 -4.40
CA GLN A 142 6.06 -15.65 -4.40
C GLN A 142 4.54 -15.85 -4.52
N THR A 143 3.94 -16.67 -3.65
CA THR A 143 2.49 -16.64 -3.44
C THR A 143 2.24 -15.37 -2.65
N THR A 144 1.97 -14.32 -3.41
CA THR A 144 1.69 -12.99 -2.92
C THR A 144 0.48 -13.06 -2.00
N SER A 145 0.75 -12.93 -0.70
CA SER A 145 -0.22 -13.14 0.37
C SER A 145 -1.20 -11.98 0.53
N TYR A 146 -1.28 -11.07 -0.45
CA TYR A 146 -2.36 -10.10 -0.54
C TYR A 146 -2.93 -10.03 -1.98
N LEU A 147 -4.20 -9.64 -2.10
CA LEU A 147 -4.98 -9.65 -3.34
C LEU A 147 -5.74 -8.33 -3.53
N ILE A 148 -5.68 -7.75 -4.73
CA ILE A 148 -6.43 -6.54 -5.10
C ILE A 148 -7.47 -6.89 -6.17
N ASP A 149 -8.74 -6.91 -5.78
CA ASP A 149 -9.90 -7.06 -6.67
C ASP A 149 -10.64 -5.73 -6.80
N LEU A 150 -10.29 -4.96 -7.83
CA LEU A 150 -10.92 -3.67 -8.12
C LEU A 150 -12.37 -3.81 -8.59
N LYS A 151 -12.76 -4.96 -9.16
CA LYS A 151 -14.13 -5.20 -9.61
C LYS A 151 -15.05 -5.44 -8.41
N LYS A 152 -14.59 -6.26 -7.45
CA LYS A 152 -15.32 -6.52 -6.20
C LYS A 152 -15.08 -5.44 -5.12
N LYS A 153 -14.30 -4.40 -5.45
CA LYS A 153 -13.90 -3.34 -4.52
C LYS A 153 -13.37 -3.90 -3.20
N LYS A 154 -12.42 -4.83 -3.29
CA LYS A 154 -11.88 -5.59 -2.16
C LYS A 154 -10.36 -5.71 -2.24
N ILE A 155 -9.71 -5.50 -1.10
CA ILE A 155 -8.30 -5.89 -0.86
C ILE A 155 -8.31 -6.92 0.27
N GLN A 156 -7.56 -8.00 0.10
CA GLN A 156 -7.43 -9.05 1.10
C GLN A 156 -5.97 -9.26 1.44
N PHE A 157 -5.65 -9.26 2.73
CA PHE A 157 -4.37 -9.68 3.30
C PHE A 157 -4.60 -11.06 3.91
N LEU A 158 -3.88 -12.08 3.44
CA LEU A 158 -3.97 -13.48 3.83
C LEU A 158 -2.65 -13.88 4.48
N GLU A 159 -2.54 -13.66 5.79
CA GLU A 159 -1.27 -13.86 6.52
C GLU A 159 -0.07 -13.21 5.79
N THR A 160 -0.27 -11.99 5.31
CA THR A 160 0.74 -11.24 4.54
C THR A 160 1.95 -10.93 5.41
N LYS A 161 3.11 -11.44 5.03
CA LYS A 161 4.36 -11.20 5.76
C LYS A 161 5.12 -10.03 5.16
N VAL A 162 5.51 -9.11 6.02
CA VAL A 162 6.44 -8.01 5.72
C VAL A 162 7.57 -8.00 6.75
N VAL A 163 8.73 -7.48 6.36
CA VAL A 163 9.95 -7.51 7.17
C VAL A 163 10.38 -6.10 7.49
N ASN A 164 10.67 -5.83 8.77
CA ASN A 164 11.17 -4.56 9.24
C ASN A 164 12.55 -4.29 8.62
N THR A 165 12.72 -3.15 7.95
CA THR A 165 13.95 -2.83 7.21
C THR A 165 15.15 -2.51 8.10
N LYS A 166 14.93 -2.31 9.41
CA LYS A 166 15.99 -2.06 10.39
C LYS A 166 16.28 -3.29 11.24
N THR A 167 15.24 -3.96 11.74
CA THR A 167 15.38 -5.02 12.76
C THR A 167 15.30 -6.43 12.17
N ASN A 168 14.92 -6.57 10.89
CA ASN A 168 14.57 -7.84 10.25
C ASN A 168 13.42 -8.61 10.94
N SER A 169 12.68 -7.98 11.86
CA SER A 169 11.51 -8.58 12.49
C SER A 169 10.39 -8.77 11.46
N VAL A 170 9.74 -9.92 11.50
CA VAL A 170 8.59 -10.23 10.65
C VAL A 170 7.31 -9.72 11.30
N LEU A 171 6.51 -9.01 10.52
CA LEU A 171 5.13 -8.63 10.84
C LEU A 171 4.20 -9.37 9.87
N THR A 172 3.20 -10.05 10.42
CA THR A 172 2.15 -10.76 9.68
C THR A 172 0.86 -9.94 9.74
N MET A 173 0.25 -9.72 8.59
CA MET A 173 -0.93 -8.90 8.40
C MET A 173 -2.07 -9.76 7.86
N ASP A 174 -3.23 -9.74 8.50
CA ASP A 174 -4.40 -10.50 8.07
C ASP A 174 -5.67 -9.65 8.15
N GLY A 175 -6.46 -9.60 7.07
CA GLY A 175 -7.65 -8.77 7.05
C GLY A 175 -8.21 -8.50 5.67
N THR A 176 -9.32 -7.79 5.65
CA THR A 176 -10.01 -7.41 4.42
C THR A 176 -10.39 -5.93 4.48
N VAL A 177 -10.22 -5.25 3.35
CA VAL A 177 -10.62 -3.86 3.14
C VAL A 177 -11.60 -3.83 1.97
N THR A 178 -12.75 -3.18 2.15
CA THR A 178 -13.78 -3.04 1.14
C THR A 178 -14.22 -1.58 1.00
N TRP A 179 -14.66 -1.19 -0.19
CA TRP A 179 -15.20 0.15 -0.43
C TRP A 179 -16.43 0.12 -1.36
N THR A 180 -17.25 1.18 -1.29
CA THR A 180 -18.47 1.35 -2.11
C THR A 180 -18.46 2.66 -2.86
#